data_AF-A0A484VUQ4-F1
#
_entry.id   AF-A0A484VUQ4-F1
#
_cell.length_a   1.000
_cell.length_b   1.000
_cell.length_c   1.000
_cell.angle_alpha   90.00
_cell.angle_beta   90.00
_cell.angle_gamma   90.00
#
_symmetry.space_group_name_H-M   'P 1'
#
loop_
_entity.id
_entity.type
_entity.pdbx_description
1 polymer ?
#
loop_
_entity_poly.entity_id
_entity_poly.type
_entity_poly.pdbx_seq_one_letter_code
_entity_poly.pdbx_strand_id
1 'polypeptide(L)'
;MKKSPARLTRLREKLRYLAESGVDYVLCVRFDRRFAALTAQNFVSDLLVKQLGVQFLAVGDDFRFGAGRQGDFLLLQKAGLEYGFDVTSAMTFCEGGVRVSSTAVRQALANDELETAANLLGHPFTISGRVVHGDALGRTIGFPTANIPLRRQVSPVKGVYAVEVTGLGDKPFYGVANIGTRPTVAGVRQQLEVHLLDVVMDLYGRHIDVILRKKIRNEQRFASLDELKAQIARDELTAREFFGL
;
A
#
# COMPACT_ATOMS: atom_id res chain seq x y z
N MET A 1 -0.72 -4.16 23.59
CA MET A 1 -1.43 -4.56 22.34
C MET A 1 -0.52 -4.31 21.15
N LYS A 2 -0.19 -5.35 20.36
CA LYS A 2 0.62 -5.19 19.14
C LYS A 2 -0.19 -4.37 18.13
N LYS A 3 0.27 -3.17 17.77
CA LYS A 3 -0.39 -2.33 16.75
C LYS A 3 -0.49 -3.13 15.45
N SER A 4 -1.61 -3.02 14.76
CA SER A 4 -1.77 -3.65 13.45
C SER A 4 -0.68 -3.15 12.49
N PRO A 5 -0.07 -4.04 11.68
CA PRO A 5 0.98 -3.65 10.75
C PRO A 5 0.45 -2.68 9.69
N ALA A 6 1.34 -1.84 9.15
CA ALA A 6 0.99 -0.92 8.07
C ALA A 6 0.43 -1.69 6.86
N ARG A 7 -0.67 -1.20 6.28
CA ARG A 7 -1.15 -1.74 5.01
C ARG A 7 -0.25 -1.24 3.89
N LEU A 8 0.25 -2.15 3.07
CA LEU A 8 1.04 -1.81 1.88
C LEU A 8 0.12 -1.17 0.83
N THR A 9 -1.02 -1.80 0.57
CA THR A 9 -2.05 -1.32 -0.36
C THR A 9 -3.41 -1.14 0.35
N ARG A 10 -4.27 -0.30 -0.22
CA ARG A 10 -5.70 -0.30 0.08
C ARG A 10 -6.41 -1.38 -0.74
N LEU A 11 -7.68 -1.62 -0.39
CA LEU A 11 -8.51 -2.57 -1.13
C LEU A 11 -8.59 -2.25 -2.62
N ARG A 12 -8.82 -0.98 -3.00
CA ARG A 12 -8.89 -0.56 -4.40
C ARG A 12 -7.62 -0.93 -5.19
N GLU A 13 -6.45 -0.64 -4.63
CA GLU A 13 -5.15 -0.95 -5.24
C GLU A 13 -4.94 -2.47 -5.32
N LYS A 14 -5.27 -3.19 -4.24
CA LYS A 14 -5.18 -4.66 -4.21
C LYS A 14 -6.06 -5.30 -5.29
N LEU A 15 -7.30 -4.81 -5.46
CA LEU A 15 -8.22 -5.31 -6.49
C LEU A 15 -7.67 -5.04 -7.90
N ARG A 16 -7.06 -3.87 -8.12
CA ARG A 16 -6.39 -3.57 -9.40
C ARG A 16 -5.27 -4.57 -9.69
N TYR A 17 -4.35 -4.78 -8.75
CA TYR A 17 -3.24 -5.72 -8.96
C TYR A 17 -3.72 -7.16 -9.17
N LEU A 18 -4.79 -7.59 -8.47
CA LEU A 18 -5.39 -8.91 -8.69
C LEU A 18 -6.00 -9.03 -10.09
N ALA A 19 -6.72 -8.00 -10.55
CA ALA A 19 -7.30 -7.98 -11.90
C ALA A 19 -6.21 -7.98 -12.99
N GLU A 20 -5.16 -7.19 -12.83
CA GLU A 20 -3.97 -7.20 -13.71
C GLU A 20 -3.26 -8.56 -13.73
N SER A 21 -3.37 -9.35 -12.66
CA SER A 21 -2.84 -10.72 -12.58
C SER A 21 -3.81 -11.78 -13.13
N GLY A 22 -4.94 -11.39 -13.73
CA GLY A 22 -5.91 -12.31 -14.32
C GLY A 22 -6.92 -12.91 -13.34
N VAL A 23 -7.12 -12.31 -12.15
CA VAL A 23 -8.15 -12.77 -11.19
C VAL A 23 -9.52 -12.24 -11.59
N ASP A 24 -10.46 -13.14 -11.88
CA ASP A 24 -11.83 -12.78 -12.27
C ASP A 24 -12.69 -12.27 -11.11
N TYR A 25 -12.59 -12.92 -9.94
CA TYR A 25 -13.43 -12.65 -8.79
C TYR A 25 -12.63 -12.56 -7.49
N VAL A 26 -12.97 -11.58 -6.65
CA VAL A 26 -12.36 -11.42 -5.33
C VAL A 26 -13.44 -11.45 -4.25
N LEU A 27 -13.45 -12.53 -3.45
CA LEU A 27 -14.30 -12.62 -2.28
C LEU A 27 -13.69 -11.86 -1.09
N CYS A 28 -14.25 -10.69 -0.80
CA CYS A 28 -13.83 -9.87 0.34
C CYS A 28 -14.52 -10.31 1.64
N VAL A 29 -13.95 -11.29 2.33
CA VAL A 29 -14.51 -11.79 3.59
C VAL A 29 -14.21 -10.84 4.75
N ARG A 30 -15.25 -10.45 5.50
CA ARG A 30 -15.10 -9.70 6.76
C ARG A 30 -14.73 -10.68 7.88
N PHE A 31 -13.54 -10.48 8.47
CA PHE A 31 -13.12 -11.24 9.65
C PHE A 31 -13.78 -10.68 10.92
N ASP A 32 -15.01 -11.09 11.19
CA ASP A 32 -15.74 -10.78 12.42
C ASP A 32 -15.73 -11.96 13.41
N ARG A 33 -16.37 -11.79 14.57
CA ARG A 33 -16.45 -12.86 15.60
C ARG A 33 -17.12 -14.13 15.08
N ARG A 34 -18.10 -14.00 14.17
CA ARG A 34 -18.81 -15.15 13.60
C ARG A 34 -17.89 -15.93 12.67
N PHE A 35 -17.18 -15.23 11.77
CA PHE A 35 -16.21 -15.87 10.88
C PHE A 35 -15.03 -16.48 11.65
N ALA A 36 -14.54 -15.80 12.69
CA ALA A 36 -13.45 -16.30 13.53
C ALA A 36 -13.83 -17.56 14.35
N ALA A 37 -15.12 -17.76 14.64
CA ALA A 37 -15.63 -18.92 15.36
C ALA A 37 -15.92 -20.13 14.45
N LEU A 38 -15.80 -19.97 13.12
CA LEU A 38 -16.04 -21.05 12.17
C LEU A 38 -15.02 -22.16 12.37
N THR A 39 -15.45 -23.40 12.58
CA THR A 39 -14.53 -24.55 12.70
C THR A 39 -13.79 -24.79 11.39
N ALA A 40 -12.65 -25.48 11.44
CA ALA A 40 -11.93 -25.87 10.22
C ALA A 40 -12.83 -26.72 9.30
N GLN A 41 -13.64 -27.61 9.86
CA GLN A 41 -14.56 -28.44 9.10
C GLN A 41 -15.62 -27.60 8.37
N ASN A 42 -16.30 -26.69 9.07
CA ASN A 42 -17.34 -25.86 8.47
C ASN A 42 -16.75 -24.87 7.44
N PHE A 43 -15.51 -24.41 7.64
CA PHE A 43 -14.81 -23.64 6.63
C PHE A 43 -14.66 -24.43 5.32
N VAL A 44 -14.34 -25.73 5.39
CA VAL A 44 -14.24 -26.55 4.19
C VAL A 44 -15.62 -26.90 3.63
N SER A 45 -16.48 -27.56 4.41
CA SER A 45 -17.76 -28.08 3.94
C SER A 45 -18.70 -26.97 3.45
N ASP A 46 -18.82 -25.88 4.23
CA ASP A 46 -19.85 -24.88 3.97
C ASP A 46 -19.35 -23.79 3.03
N LEU A 47 -18.11 -23.34 3.20
CA LEU A 47 -17.56 -22.24 2.39
C LEU A 47 -16.88 -22.75 1.13
N LEU A 48 -15.86 -23.61 1.23
CA LEU A 48 -15.11 -24.06 0.04
C LEU A 48 -15.93 -24.97 -0.87
N VAL A 49 -16.62 -25.96 -0.29
CA VAL A 49 -17.36 -26.97 -1.07
C VAL A 49 -18.74 -26.45 -1.45
N LYS A 50 -19.61 -26.20 -0.46
CA LYS A 50 -21.03 -25.89 -0.72
C LYS A 50 -21.26 -24.53 -1.38
N GLN A 51 -20.59 -23.48 -0.92
CA GLN A 51 -20.82 -22.11 -1.43
C GLN A 51 -19.96 -21.78 -2.65
N LEU A 52 -18.68 -22.14 -2.62
CA LEU A 52 -17.74 -21.79 -3.69
C LEU A 52 -17.58 -22.87 -4.76
N GLY A 53 -17.93 -24.13 -4.47
CA GLY A 53 -17.78 -25.22 -5.43
C GLY A 53 -16.34 -25.46 -5.86
N VAL A 54 -15.37 -25.24 -4.96
CA VAL A 54 -13.94 -25.31 -5.27
C VAL A 54 -13.58 -26.68 -5.88
N GLN A 55 -12.96 -26.66 -7.06
CA GLN A 55 -12.42 -27.85 -7.73
C GLN A 55 -10.91 -27.98 -7.53
N PHE A 56 -10.22 -26.84 -7.38
CA PHE A 56 -8.78 -26.77 -7.17
C PHE A 56 -8.46 -25.62 -6.22
N LEU A 57 -7.61 -25.87 -5.22
CA LEU A 57 -7.23 -24.92 -4.19
C LEU A 57 -5.71 -24.77 -4.11
N ALA A 58 -5.21 -23.57 -4.39
CA ALA A 58 -3.82 -23.20 -4.12
C ALA A 58 -3.74 -22.35 -2.85
N VAL A 59 -2.91 -22.76 -1.89
CA VAL A 59 -2.66 -22.03 -0.64
C VAL A 59 -1.16 -21.94 -0.34
N GLY A 60 -0.74 -20.92 0.41
CA GLY A 60 0.65 -20.83 0.88
C GLY A 60 0.99 -21.93 1.89
N ASP A 61 2.28 -22.26 2.00
CA ASP A 61 2.82 -23.25 2.94
C ASP A 61 2.51 -22.96 4.42
N ASP A 62 2.32 -21.69 4.78
CA ASP A 62 1.99 -21.23 6.13
C ASP A 62 0.48 -20.97 6.36
N PHE A 63 -0.37 -21.41 5.44
CA PHE A 63 -1.82 -21.20 5.52
C PHE A 63 -2.45 -21.92 6.72
N ARG A 64 -3.22 -21.15 7.50
CA ARG A 64 -4.01 -21.64 8.64
C ARG A 64 -5.40 -21.03 8.59
N PHE A 65 -6.40 -21.83 8.94
CA PHE A 65 -7.81 -21.44 8.90
C PHE A 65 -8.61 -22.10 10.03
N GLY A 66 -9.88 -21.74 10.13
CA GLY A 66 -10.77 -22.19 11.20
C GLY A 66 -10.45 -21.58 12.57
N ALA A 67 -11.38 -21.78 13.50
CA ALA A 67 -11.30 -21.31 14.86
C ALA A 67 -10.00 -21.80 15.52
N GLY A 68 -9.29 -20.88 16.18
CA GLY A 68 -8.03 -21.21 16.84
C GLY A 68 -6.91 -21.69 15.91
N ARG A 69 -6.99 -21.45 14.59
CA ARG A 69 -6.00 -21.91 13.59
C ARG A 69 -5.88 -23.44 13.53
N GLN A 70 -6.98 -24.14 13.83
CA GLN A 70 -7.03 -25.61 13.84
C GLN A 70 -6.85 -26.24 12.46
N GLY A 71 -7.20 -25.54 11.40
CA GLY A 71 -7.05 -26.00 10.02
C GLY A 71 -5.67 -25.71 9.44
N ASP A 72 -5.15 -26.64 8.66
CA ASP A 72 -3.88 -26.56 7.95
C ASP A 72 -3.89 -27.29 6.61
N PHE A 73 -2.74 -27.32 5.95
CA PHE A 73 -2.58 -27.93 4.63
C PHE A 73 -2.89 -29.44 4.62
N LEU A 74 -2.55 -30.17 5.69
CA LEU A 74 -2.85 -31.61 5.78
C LEU A 74 -4.36 -31.84 5.92
N LEU A 75 -5.05 -30.97 6.67
CA LEU A 75 -6.50 -31.00 6.75
C LEU A 75 -7.14 -30.75 5.38
N LEU A 76 -6.65 -29.77 4.62
CA LEU A 76 -7.14 -29.50 3.26
C LEU A 76 -6.92 -30.67 2.32
N GLN A 77 -5.75 -31.33 2.34
CA GLN A 77 -5.50 -32.51 1.51
C GLN A 77 -6.49 -33.65 1.81
N LYS A 78 -6.71 -33.95 3.10
CA LYS A 78 -7.68 -34.99 3.49
C LYS A 78 -9.09 -34.63 3.03
N ALA A 79 -9.49 -33.36 3.21
CA ALA A 79 -10.80 -32.90 2.80
C ALA A 79 -10.93 -32.85 1.26
N GLY A 80 -9.85 -32.61 0.52
CA GLY A 80 -9.80 -32.70 -0.93
C GLY A 80 -10.13 -34.10 -1.43
N LEU A 81 -9.57 -35.13 -0.80
CA LEU A 81 -9.90 -36.54 -1.08
C LEU A 81 -11.36 -36.88 -0.73
N GLU A 82 -11.91 -36.30 0.34
CA GLU A 82 -13.28 -36.56 0.80
C GLU A 82 -14.34 -35.85 -0.08
N TYR A 83 -14.10 -34.59 -0.43
CA TYR A 83 -15.07 -33.73 -1.11
C TYR A 83 -14.81 -33.56 -2.62
N GLY A 84 -13.73 -34.15 -3.15
CA GLY A 84 -13.44 -34.17 -4.59
C GLY A 84 -12.83 -32.88 -5.13
N PHE A 85 -11.85 -32.28 -4.44
CA PHE A 85 -11.08 -31.14 -4.94
C PHE A 85 -9.58 -31.32 -4.72
N ASP A 86 -8.78 -30.77 -5.63
CA ASP A 86 -7.32 -30.82 -5.54
C ASP A 86 -6.77 -29.69 -4.68
N VAL A 87 -5.64 -29.95 -4.02
CA VAL A 87 -4.95 -28.95 -3.19
C VAL A 87 -3.48 -28.92 -3.54
N THR A 88 -2.95 -27.73 -3.79
CA THR A 88 -1.51 -27.51 -3.97
C THR A 88 -0.96 -26.47 -3.00
N SER A 89 0.30 -26.64 -2.63
CA SER A 89 1.05 -25.64 -1.88
C SER A 89 1.77 -24.71 -2.84
N ALA A 90 1.46 -23.42 -2.77
CA ALA A 90 2.27 -22.39 -3.40
C ALA A 90 3.56 -22.26 -2.59
N MET A 91 4.67 -22.73 -3.16
CA MET A 91 5.99 -22.64 -2.53
C MET A 91 6.33 -21.19 -2.20
N THR A 92 6.98 -20.99 -1.05
CA THR A 92 7.56 -19.70 -0.71
C THR A 92 8.50 -19.23 -1.83
N PHE A 93 8.20 -18.06 -2.40
CA PHE A 93 9.03 -17.43 -3.42
C PHE A 93 10.16 -16.62 -2.78
N CYS A 94 11.36 -16.74 -3.35
CA CYS A 94 12.55 -16.02 -2.92
C CYS A 94 13.16 -15.26 -4.10
N GLU A 95 13.50 -13.99 -3.88
CA GLU A 95 14.18 -13.13 -4.85
C GLU A 95 15.55 -12.77 -4.26
N GLY A 96 16.65 -13.05 -4.98
CA GLY A 96 18.01 -12.80 -4.48
C GLY A 96 18.33 -13.48 -3.13
N GLY A 97 17.70 -14.64 -2.84
CA GLY A 97 17.85 -15.36 -1.57
C GLY A 97 16.99 -14.82 -0.41
N VAL A 98 16.21 -13.75 -0.63
CA VAL A 98 15.30 -13.17 0.37
C VAL A 98 13.88 -13.64 0.11
N ARG A 99 13.22 -14.15 1.16
CA ARG A 99 11.79 -14.52 1.11
C ARG A 99 10.94 -13.29 0.77
N VAL A 100 10.20 -13.37 -0.33
CA VAL A 100 9.22 -12.34 -0.69
C VAL A 100 8.03 -12.43 0.26
N SER A 101 7.87 -11.40 1.10
CA SER A 101 6.80 -11.35 2.09
C SER A 101 6.38 -9.92 2.41
N SER A 102 5.14 -9.76 2.86
CA SER A 102 4.65 -8.45 3.32
C SER A 102 5.45 -7.90 4.52
N THR A 103 6.11 -8.76 5.30
CA THR A 103 6.98 -8.33 6.39
C THR A 103 8.27 -7.74 5.85
N ALA A 104 8.92 -8.42 4.90
CA ALA A 104 10.13 -7.94 4.23
C ALA A 104 9.90 -6.60 3.52
N VAL A 105 8.80 -6.46 2.76
CA VAL A 105 8.45 -5.20 2.09
C VAL A 105 8.28 -4.06 3.10
N ARG A 106 7.57 -4.30 4.23
CA ARG A 106 7.42 -3.25 5.26
C ARG A 106 8.74 -2.87 5.90
N GLN A 107 9.65 -3.82 6.09
CA GLN A 107 10.97 -3.54 6.66
C GLN A 107 11.81 -2.69 5.71
N ALA A 108 11.87 -3.05 4.43
CA ALA A 108 12.54 -2.27 3.40
C ALA A 108 11.99 -0.83 3.35
N LEU A 109 10.67 -0.67 3.32
CA LEU A 109 10.03 0.67 3.33
C LEU A 109 10.32 1.46 4.62
N ALA A 110 10.35 0.79 5.78
CA ALA A 110 10.67 1.43 7.05
C ALA A 110 12.15 1.89 7.14
N ASN A 111 13.04 1.23 6.40
CA ASN A 111 14.44 1.59 6.27
C ASN A 111 14.72 2.56 5.11
N ASP A 112 13.68 3.08 4.43
CA ASP A 112 13.78 3.89 3.22
C ASP A 112 14.49 3.20 2.02
N GLU A 113 14.54 1.87 2.02
CA GLU A 113 15.11 1.03 0.95
C GLU A 113 14.08 0.81 -0.18
N LEU A 114 13.77 1.87 -0.94
CA LEU A 114 12.71 1.86 -1.95
C LEU A 114 12.96 0.84 -3.09
N GLU A 115 14.21 0.66 -3.49
CA GLU A 115 14.58 -0.29 -4.55
C GLU A 115 14.38 -1.74 -4.10
N THR A 116 14.84 -2.08 -2.89
CA THR A 116 14.56 -3.39 -2.27
C THR A 116 13.06 -3.65 -2.19
N ALA A 117 12.28 -2.65 -1.75
CA ALA A 117 10.83 -2.77 -1.70
C ALA A 117 10.21 -2.98 -3.09
N ALA A 118 10.71 -2.30 -4.12
CA ALA A 118 10.24 -2.44 -5.49
C ALA A 118 10.52 -3.83 -6.06
N ASN A 119 11.72 -4.37 -5.83
CA ASN A 119 12.11 -5.72 -6.25
C ASN A 119 11.21 -6.78 -5.60
N LEU A 120 10.93 -6.65 -4.30
CA LEU A 120 10.03 -7.56 -3.59
C LEU A 120 8.55 -7.44 -4.04
N LEU A 121 8.12 -6.28 -4.50
CA LEU A 121 6.75 -6.03 -4.98
C LEU A 121 6.57 -6.38 -6.46
N GLY A 122 7.66 -6.46 -7.23
CA GLY A 122 7.63 -6.49 -8.70
C GLY A 122 7.28 -5.14 -9.34
N HIS A 123 7.12 -4.09 -8.53
CA HIS A 123 6.84 -2.73 -9.01
C HIS A 123 7.22 -1.69 -7.94
N PRO A 124 7.49 -0.43 -8.34
CA PRO A 124 7.73 0.67 -7.41
C PRO A 124 6.59 0.88 -6.40
N PHE A 125 6.94 1.22 -5.15
CA PHE A 125 5.93 1.49 -4.13
C PHE A 125 5.10 2.72 -4.51
N THR A 126 3.78 2.52 -4.57
CA THR A 126 2.83 3.49 -5.10
C THR A 126 1.71 3.72 -4.08
N ILE A 127 1.32 4.98 -3.92
CA ILE A 127 0.17 5.38 -3.10
C ILE A 127 -0.87 6.02 -4.02
N SER A 128 -2.06 5.43 -4.04
CA SER A 128 -3.16 5.89 -4.88
C SER A 128 -4.24 6.59 -4.06
N GLY A 129 -4.80 7.67 -4.59
CA GLY A 129 -5.90 8.34 -3.91
C GLY A 129 -6.53 9.50 -4.65
N ARG A 130 -7.70 9.90 -4.14
CA ARG A 130 -8.42 11.07 -4.62
C ARG A 130 -7.87 12.33 -3.95
N VAL A 131 -7.55 13.33 -4.77
CA VAL A 131 -7.10 14.65 -4.30
C VAL A 131 -8.28 15.39 -3.68
N VAL A 132 -8.05 15.98 -2.51
CA VAL A 132 -9.04 16.76 -1.76
C VAL A 132 -8.49 18.15 -1.46
N HIS A 133 -9.38 19.06 -1.06
CA HIS A 133 -8.95 20.33 -0.47
C HIS A 133 -8.21 20.08 0.85
N GLY A 134 -7.03 20.69 0.96
CA GLY A 134 -6.30 20.85 2.22
C GLY A 134 -6.33 22.31 2.66
N ASP A 135 -5.44 22.67 3.57
CA ASP A 135 -5.38 24.01 4.18
C ASP A 135 -4.84 25.10 3.26
N ALA A 136 -4.44 24.73 2.04
CA ALA A 136 -3.89 25.62 1.02
C ALA A 136 -2.67 26.45 1.48
N LEU A 137 -2.00 26.09 2.59
CA LEU A 137 -0.81 26.79 3.07
C LEU A 137 0.30 26.81 2.02
N GLY A 138 0.51 25.70 1.31
CA GLY A 138 1.48 25.62 0.22
C GLY A 138 1.25 26.72 -0.83
N ARG A 139 -0.01 27.00 -1.18
CA ARG A 139 -0.37 28.04 -2.16
C ARG A 139 0.02 29.44 -1.68
N THR A 140 -0.04 29.73 -0.39
CA THR A 140 0.31 31.06 0.14
C THR A 140 1.82 31.30 0.17
N ILE A 141 2.62 30.23 0.10
CA ILE A 141 4.10 30.30 0.09
C ILE A 141 4.74 30.01 -1.27
N GLY A 142 3.94 29.83 -2.32
CA GLY A 142 4.42 29.59 -3.69
C GLY A 142 4.54 28.11 -4.10
N PHE A 143 4.14 27.19 -3.22
CA PHE A 143 4.27 25.74 -3.42
C PHE A 143 2.89 25.05 -3.33
N PRO A 144 1.99 25.22 -4.32
CA PRO A 144 0.67 24.60 -4.28
C PRO A 144 0.78 23.07 -4.21
N THR A 145 0.06 22.45 -3.26
CA THR A 145 0.09 20.99 -3.05
C THR A 145 -1.27 20.34 -3.28
N ALA A 146 -1.25 19.18 -3.94
CA ALA A 146 -2.34 18.22 -3.97
C ALA A 146 -2.37 17.40 -2.67
N ASN A 147 -3.52 17.36 -2.01
CA ASN A 147 -3.66 16.67 -0.73
C ASN A 147 -4.37 15.33 -0.93
N ILE A 148 -3.70 14.23 -0.61
CA ILE A 148 -4.23 12.87 -0.72
C ILE A 148 -4.37 12.27 0.69
N PRO A 149 -5.61 12.05 1.17
CA PRO A 149 -5.84 11.42 2.46
C PRO A 149 -5.34 9.97 2.45
N LEU A 150 -4.43 9.60 3.35
CA LEU A 150 -3.90 8.23 3.41
C LEU A 150 -4.84 7.23 4.10
N ARG A 151 -5.89 7.70 4.81
CA ARG A 151 -6.97 6.89 5.43
C ARG A 151 -6.49 5.55 6.00
N ARG A 152 -5.32 5.57 6.63
CA ARG A 152 -4.66 4.44 7.27
C ARG A 152 -4.12 4.90 8.60
N GLN A 153 -4.13 4.03 9.61
CA GLN A 153 -3.63 4.34 10.95
C GLN A 153 -2.09 4.41 10.96
N VAL A 154 -1.45 3.53 10.19
CA VAL A 154 0.01 3.44 10.09
C VAL A 154 0.39 3.51 8.62
N SER A 155 1.27 4.46 8.29
CA SER A 155 1.92 4.56 6.97
C SER A 155 3.19 3.69 6.97
N PRO A 156 3.46 2.91 5.91
CA PRO A 156 4.71 2.16 5.79
C PRO A 156 5.92 3.06 5.47
N VAL A 157 5.67 4.31 5.09
CA VAL A 157 6.67 5.31 4.69
C VAL A 157 6.36 6.66 5.33
N LYS A 158 7.37 7.51 5.53
CA LYS A 158 7.25 8.83 6.17
C LYS A 158 8.40 9.73 5.71
N GLY A 159 8.15 11.02 5.49
CA GLY A 159 9.17 11.98 5.06
C GLY A 159 8.92 12.56 3.68
N VAL A 160 9.96 13.13 3.10
CA VAL A 160 9.93 13.83 1.82
C VAL A 160 10.58 12.97 0.74
N TYR A 161 9.92 12.87 -0.42
CA TYR A 161 10.31 12.00 -1.52
C TYR A 161 10.25 12.75 -2.86
N ALA A 162 11.18 12.44 -3.77
CA ALA A 162 10.99 12.70 -5.19
C ALA A 162 10.02 11.65 -5.73
N VAL A 163 8.98 12.12 -6.43
CA VAL A 163 7.86 11.27 -6.87
C VAL A 163 7.53 11.47 -8.33
N GLU A 164 7.00 10.41 -8.91
CA GLU A 164 6.31 10.42 -10.18
C GLU A 164 4.80 10.34 -9.92
N VAL A 165 4.00 11.11 -10.67
CA VAL A 165 2.56 11.19 -10.52
C VAL A 165 1.89 10.82 -11.84
N THR A 166 1.03 9.80 -11.80
CA THR A 166 0.28 9.32 -12.97
C THR A 166 -1.24 9.43 -12.74
N GLY A 167 -2.03 9.18 -13.78
CA GLY A 167 -3.49 9.34 -13.77
C GLY A 167 -3.99 10.73 -14.19
N LEU A 168 -3.11 11.56 -14.78
CA LEU A 168 -3.40 12.92 -15.24
C LEU A 168 -3.25 13.10 -16.76
N GLY A 169 -2.98 12.02 -17.50
CA GLY A 169 -2.74 12.01 -18.93
C GLY A 169 -1.84 10.83 -19.31
N ASP A 170 -1.27 10.88 -20.52
CA ASP A 170 -0.43 9.79 -21.06
C ASP A 170 0.98 9.77 -20.48
N LYS A 171 1.48 10.93 -20.03
CA LYS A 171 2.82 11.07 -19.46
C LYS A 171 2.75 11.29 -17.95
N PRO A 172 3.72 10.78 -17.18
CA PRO A 172 3.85 11.11 -15.79
C PRO A 172 4.23 12.58 -15.59
N PHE A 173 3.84 13.13 -14.44
CA PHE A 173 4.38 14.38 -13.91
C PHE A 173 5.40 14.08 -12.82
N TYR A 174 6.38 14.97 -12.63
CA TYR A 174 7.36 14.86 -11.55
C TYR A 174 7.01 15.81 -10.41
N GLY A 175 7.38 15.44 -9.20
CA GLY A 175 7.01 16.20 -8.01
C GLY A 175 7.85 15.89 -6.79
N VAL A 176 7.58 16.67 -5.75
CA VAL A 176 8.03 16.42 -4.39
C VAL A 176 6.82 16.07 -3.54
N ALA A 177 6.89 14.95 -2.82
CA ALA A 177 5.85 14.51 -1.90
C ALA A 177 6.29 14.56 -0.45
N ASN A 178 5.46 15.12 0.42
CA ASN A 178 5.59 14.97 1.86
C ASN A 178 4.56 13.96 2.38
N ILE A 179 5.03 12.95 3.11
CA ILE A 179 4.20 11.93 3.77
C ILE A 179 4.37 12.09 5.27
N GLY A 180 3.31 12.58 5.92
CA GLY A 180 3.42 13.03 7.30
C GLY A 180 2.21 12.76 8.18
N THR A 181 2.43 12.97 9.47
CA THR A 181 1.39 12.91 10.51
C THR A 181 0.93 14.29 10.88
N ARG A 182 -0.38 14.54 10.76
CA ARG A 182 -0.99 15.79 11.19
C ARG A 182 -1.81 15.60 12.46
N PRO A 183 -1.52 16.34 13.54
CA PRO A 183 -2.42 16.45 14.68
C PRO A 183 -3.73 17.10 14.24
N THR A 184 -4.87 16.51 14.61
CA THR A 184 -6.21 17.06 14.37
C THR A 184 -7.04 16.94 15.65
N VAL A 185 -8.15 17.68 15.73
CA VAL A 185 -9.10 17.60 16.86
C VAL A 185 -9.65 16.17 17.04
N ALA A 186 -9.76 15.40 15.96
CA ALA A 186 -10.22 14.01 15.95
C ALA A 186 -9.08 12.97 16.07
N GLY A 187 -7.86 13.40 16.44
CA GLY A 187 -6.68 12.54 16.58
C GLY A 187 -5.62 12.78 15.51
N VAL A 188 -4.75 11.80 15.25
CA VAL A 188 -3.65 11.92 14.27
C VAL A 188 -4.09 11.41 12.90
N ARG A 189 -3.95 12.23 11.86
CA ARG A 189 -4.24 11.86 10.47
C ARG A 189 -2.95 11.75 9.66
N GLN A 190 -2.81 10.65 8.92
CA GLN A 190 -1.75 10.49 7.93
C GLN A 190 -2.18 11.18 6.62
N GLN A 191 -1.28 11.97 6.04
CA GLN A 191 -1.54 12.72 4.81
C GLN A 191 -0.33 12.64 3.87
N LEU A 192 -0.64 12.59 2.57
CA LEU A 192 0.31 12.75 1.49
C LEU A 192 0.00 14.09 0.83
N GLU A 193 1.02 14.94 0.72
CA GLU A 193 0.96 16.24 0.05
C GLU A 193 1.94 16.21 -1.10
N VAL A 194 1.51 16.52 -2.32
CA VAL A 194 2.36 16.48 -3.51
C VAL A 194 2.41 17.84 -4.15
N HIS A 195 3.60 18.39 -4.33
CA HIS A 195 3.87 19.53 -5.18
C HIS A 195 4.37 19.03 -6.55
N LEU A 196 3.70 19.40 -7.63
CA LEU A 196 4.16 19.08 -8.99
C LEU A 196 5.15 20.13 -9.47
N LEU A 197 6.23 19.68 -10.11
CA LEU A 197 7.24 20.54 -10.71
C LEU A 197 6.75 21.07 -12.06
N ASP A 198 7.06 22.34 -12.36
CA ASP A 198 6.87 22.99 -13.65
C ASP A 198 5.42 23.06 -14.17
N VAL A 199 4.44 22.69 -13.35
CA VAL A 199 3.03 22.70 -13.72
C VAL A 199 2.15 23.20 -12.58
N VAL A 200 1.19 24.05 -12.93
CA VAL A 200 0.10 24.45 -12.05
C VAL A 200 -1.19 23.90 -12.64
N MET A 201 -1.79 22.94 -11.94
CA MET A 201 -3.00 22.24 -12.40
C MET A 201 -4.00 22.12 -11.26
N ASP A 202 -5.29 22.26 -11.57
CA ASP A 202 -6.35 21.86 -10.64
C ASP A 202 -6.51 20.35 -10.65
N LEU A 203 -6.17 19.74 -9.52
CA LEU A 203 -6.22 18.29 -9.32
C LEU A 203 -7.40 17.86 -8.46
N TYR A 204 -8.23 18.77 -7.97
CA TYR A 204 -9.30 18.43 -7.02
C TYR A 204 -10.28 17.41 -7.62
N GLY A 205 -10.60 16.37 -6.84
CA GLY A 205 -11.50 15.30 -7.26
C GLY A 205 -10.85 14.24 -8.17
N ARG A 206 -9.70 14.53 -8.80
CA ARG A 206 -8.93 13.55 -9.59
C ARG A 206 -8.42 12.42 -8.71
N HIS A 207 -8.35 11.22 -9.29
CA HIS A 207 -7.67 10.08 -8.68
C HIS A 207 -6.29 9.97 -9.32
N ILE A 208 -5.25 9.96 -8.50
CA ILE A 208 -3.86 9.91 -8.96
C ILE A 208 -3.11 8.80 -8.24
N ASP A 209 -2.08 8.31 -8.90
CA ASP A 209 -1.09 7.40 -8.32
C ASP A 209 0.20 8.18 -8.10
N VAL A 210 0.75 8.07 -6.89
CA VAL A 210 1.99 8.74 -6.48
C VAL A 210 3.05 7.68 -6.22
N ILE A 211 4.02 7.60 -7.12
CA ILE A 211 5.07 6.59 -7.14
C ILE A 211 6.31 7.17 -6.45
N LEU A 212 6.76 6.49 -5.39
CA LEU A 212 7.92 6.94 -4.62
C LEU A 212 9.19 6.47 -5.33
N ARG A 213 10.00 7.42 -5.80
CA ARG A 213 11.22 7.12 -6.57
C ARG A 213 12.49 7.28 -5.75
N LYS A 214 12.60 8.35 -4.97
CA LYS A 214 13.77 8.60 -4.11
C LYS A 214 13.37 9.26 -2.79
N LYS A 215 13.92 8.76 -1.69
CA LYS A 215 13.86 9.45 -0.39
C LYS A 215 14.77 10.69 -0.44
N ILE A 216 14.22 11.85 -0.11
CA ILE A 216 14.97 13.11 -0.01
C ILE A 216 15.41 13.33 1.44
N ARG A 217 14.47 13.30 2.39
CA ARG A 217 14.75 13.52 3.81
C ARG A 217 13.61 13.09 4.72
N ASN A 218 13.87 13.06 6.03
CA ASN A 218 12.83 12.91 7.04
C ASN A 218 12.03 14.21 7.26
N GLU A 219 10.85 14.08 7.87
CA GLU A 219 10.08 15.24 8.33
C GLU A 219 10.87 15.99 9.40
N GLN A 220 10.84 17.32 9.34
CA GLN A 220 11.46 18.21 10.31
C GLN A 220 10.55 19.39 10.59
N ARG A 221 10.72 20.01 11.77
CA ARG A 221 10.04 21.26 12.12
C ARG A 221 10.90 22.44 11.68
N PHE A 222 10.24 23.53 11.29
CA PHE A 222 10.90 24.78 10.92
C PHE A 222 10.53 25.86 11.93
N ALA A 223 11.49 26.72 12.27
CA ALA A 223 11.26 27.81 13.21
C ALA A 223 10.54 29.00 12.55
N SER A 224 10.61 29.11 11.22
CA SER A 224 9.97 30.17 10.45
C SER A 224 9.42 29.69 9.10
N LEU A 225 8.57 30.52 8.50
CA LEU A 225 8.04 30.28 7.16
C LEU A 225 9.12 30.36 6.07
N ASP A 226 10.11 31.22 6.27
CA ASP A 226 11.21 31.41 5.31
C ASP A 226 12.18 30.22 5.32
N GLU A 227 12.45 29.64 6.49
CA GLU A 227 13.19 28.37 6.59
C GLU A 227 12.47 27.23 5.88
N LEU A 228 11.14 27.14 6.04
CA LEU A 228 10.32 26.16 5.35
C LEU A 228 10.43 26.33 3.84
N LYS A 229 10.24 27.56 3.32
CA LYS A 229 10.38 27.86 1.88
C LYS A 229 11.76 27.48 1.35
N ALA A 230 12.81 27.88 2.06
CA ALA A 230 14.19 27.59 1.66
C ALA A 230 14.50 26.08 1.67
N GLN A 231 13.86 25.30 2.55
CA GLN A 231 13.98 23.85 2.50
C GLN A 231 13.19 23.23 1.35
N ILE A 232 11.96 23.68 1.09
CA ILE A 232 11.16 23.17 -0.03
C ILE A 232 11.90 23.39 -1.36
N ALA A 233 12.49 24.58 -1.56
CA ALA A 233 13.30 24.86 -2.74
C ALA A 233 14.49 23.89 -2.89
N ARG A 234 15.17 23.52 -1.79
CA ARG A 234 16.25 22.51 -1.81
C ARG A 234 15.73 21.10 -2.11
N ASP A 235 14.56 20.75 -1.59
CA ASP A 235 13.92 19.47 -1.86
C ASP A 235 13.54 19.35 -3.35
N GLU A 236 13.06 20.44 -3.97
CA GLU A 236 12.79 20.51 -5.42
C GLU A 236 14.06 20.35 -6.25
N LEU A 237 15.15 21.06 -5.92
CA LEU A 237 16.43 20.91 -6.61
C LEU A 237 16.93 19.46 -6.56
N THR A 238 16.81 18.81 -5.39
CA THR A 238 17.18 17.40 -5.22
C THR A 238 16.33 16.48 -6.11
N ALA A 239 15.03 16.76 -6.23
CA ALA A 239 14.14 16.00 -7.09
C ALA A 239 14.45 16.23 -8.58
N ARG A 240 14.74 17.47 -8.99
CA ARG A 240 15.14 17.81 -10.36
C ARG A 240 16.41 17.10 -10.78
N GLU A 241 17.45 17.16 -9.94
CA GLU A 241 18.71 16.44 -10.18
C GLU A 241 18.47 14.93 -10.34
N PHE A 242 17.62 14.35 -9.49
CA PHE A 242 17.29 12.93 -9.57
C PHE A 242 16.55 12.55 -10.87
N PHE A 243 15.66 13.41 -11.36
CA PHE A 243 14.90 13.17 -12.60
C PHE A 243 15.60 13.68 -13.86
N GLY A 244 16.74 14.36 -13.73
CA GLY A 244 17.46 14.96 -14.87
C GLY A 244 16.71 16.13 -15.52
N LEU A 245 15.99 16.93 -14.71
CA LEU A 245 15.23 18.11 -15.14
C LEU A 245 16.04 19.40 -15.07
#